data_AF-A0A8H3ICL6-F1
#
_entry.id   AF-A0A8H3ICL6-F1
#
_cell.length_a   1.000
_cell.length_b   1.000
_cell.length_c   1.000
_cell.angle_alpha   90.00
_cell.angle_beta   90.00
_cell.angle_gamma   90.00
#
_symmetry.space_group_name_H-M   'P 1'
#
loop_
_entity.id
_entity.type
_entity.pdbx_description
1 polymer ?
#
loop_
_entity_poly.entity_id
_entity_poly.type
_entity_poly.pdbx_seq_one_letter_code
_entity_poly.pdbx_strand_id
1 'polypeptide(L)'
;MTSKYRVEYALKSHRRDQFIEWIKGLLAVPFVLLSQPAAAYENDQDSVARAVEVAQVRLANIMRDVELLVEDHTQLMGLVKNCGPKLITFDGDLTLYDDGESLRPGDPIIARIIQLLINGIHVAIVTAAGYTEAEGYHRRLSGLLNVIKAEISSWTSGHHNFAVMGGESQYLFVFDSTEQFLLRKVPRYEWELEAMKKWTDSDVKTVLDAAEEALNECISNLNMAAVVLRKDRAVGIVQTSTEPARRLTREQLEETVLVTQQRIEMTNPKIPFCAFNG
;
A
#
# COMPACT_ATOMS: atom_id res chain seq x y z
N MET A 1 -4.31 47.78 -2.37
CA MET A 1 -5.72 47.44 -2.66
C MET A 1 -5.77 46.11 -3.40
N THR A 2 -5.86 45.00 -2.67
CA THR A 2 -6.10 43.67 -3.24
C THR A 2 -7.60 43.52 -3.50
N SER A 3 -7.97 43.48 -4.77
CA SER A 3 -9.36 43.30 -5.20
C SER A 3 -9.92 41.99 -4.63
N LYS A 4 -11.12 42.08 -4.03
CA LYS A 4 -11.90 41.00 -3.41
C LYS A 4 -12.37 39.91 -4.41
N TYR A 5 -12.01 40.03 -5.69
CA TYR A 5 -12.40 39.10 -6.75
C TYR A 5 -11.28 38.94 -7.79
N ARG A 6 -10.12 38.41 -7.40
CA ARG A 6 -9.14 37.92 -8.37
C ARG A 6 -9.62 36.56 -8.90
N VAL A 7 -10.49 36.58 -9.90
CA VAL A 7 -10.80 35.38 -10.70
C VAL A 7 -9.70 35.24 -11.73
N GLU A 8 -8.68 34.44 -11.43
CA GLU A 8 -7.65 34.09 -12.40
C GLU A 8 -8.22 33.12 -13.44
N TYR A 9 -8.49 33.63 -14.64
CA TYR A 9 -9.04 32.86 -15.75
C TYR A 9 -8.07 31.78 -16.27
N ALA A 10 -6.78 31.86 -15.96
CA ALA A 10 -5.78 30.82 -16.25
C ALA A 10 -5.99 29.53 -15.44
N LEU A 11 -6.74 29.58 -14.33
CA LEU A 11 -6.95 28.43 -13.44
C LEU A 11 -8.18 27.57 -13.78
N LYS A 12 -9.01 27.93 -14.78
CA LYS A 12 -10.21 27.12 -15.06
C LYS A 12 -9.89 25.74 -15.65
N SER A 13 -8.82 25.60 -16.44
CA SER A 13 -8.30 24.29 -16.86
C SER A 13 -7.54 23.59 -15.72
N HIS A 14 -6.83 24.34 -14.89
CA HIS A 14 -6.06 23.84 -13.74
C HIS A 14 -6.92 23.35 -12.56
N ARG A 15 -8.19 23.78 -12.45
CA ARG A 15 -9.13 23.30 -11.42
C ARG A 15 -9.51 21.82 -11.56
N ARG A 16 -9.09 21.15 -12.64
CA ARG A 16 -9.21 19.70 -12.84
C ARG A 16 -7.87 19.08 -13.24
N ASP A 17 -6.77 19.71 -12.85
CA ASP A 17 -5.46 19.09 -13.01
C ASP A 17 -5.39 17.89 -12.07
N GLN A 18 -5.27 16.69 -12.65
CA GLN A 18 -5.25 15.44 -11.90
C GLN A 18 -4.09 15.38 -10.91
N PHE A 19 -2.98 16.06 -11.19
CA PHE A 19 -1.87 16.16 -10.25
C PHE A 19 -2.22 17.04 -9.04
N ILE A 20 -2.91 18.17 -9.27
CA ILE A 20 -3.39 19.03 -8.17
C ILE A 20 -4.46 18.33 -7.34
N GLU A 21 -5.42 17.65 -7.98
CA GLU A 21 -6.45 16.90 -7.26
C GLU A 21 -5.86 15.71 -6.49
N TRP A 22 -4.83 15.07 -7.04
CA TRP A 22 -4.07 14.03 -6.35
C TRP A 22 -3.33 14.57 -5.10
N ILE A 23 -2.61 15.70 -5.21
CA ILE A 23 -1.98 16.36 -4.04
C ILE A 23 -3.03 16.71 -2.98
N LYS A 24 -4.19 17.26 -3.40
CA LYS A 24 -5.29 17.58 -2.48
C LYS A 24 -5.83 16.32 -1.80
N GLY A 25 -5.97 15.22 -2.53
CA GLY A 25 -6.38 13.93 -1.98
C GLY A 25 -5.41 13.41 -0.92
N LEU A 26 -4.11 13.46 -1.20
CA LEU A 26 -3.07 13.08 -0.24
C LEU A 26 -3.11 13.93 1.03
N LEU A 27 -3.34 15.24 0.88
CA LEU A 27 -3.42 16.16 2.01
C LEU A 27 -4.74 16.06 2.78
N ALA A 28 -5.83 15.55 2.20
CA ALA A 28 -7.13 15.55 2.86
C ALA A 28 -7.19 14.64 4.10
N VAL A 29 -6.55 13.47 4.06
CA VAL A 29 -6.62 12.47 5.15
C VAL A 29 -5.79 12.87 6.38
N PRO A 30 -4.54 13.36 6.25
CA PRO A 30 -3.71 13.71 7.40
C PRO A 30 -4.24 14.85 8.27
N PHE A 31 -5.13 15.70 7.75
CA PHE A 31 -5.71 16.82 8.52
C PHE A 31 -6.91 16.43 9.41
N VAL A 32 -7.38 15.18 9.38
CA VAL A 32 -8.67 14.82 10.00
C VAL A 32 -8.58 14.33 11.45
N LEU A 33 -7.43 13.89 11.96
CA LEU A 33 -7.39 13.22 13.28
C LEU A 33 -6.25 13.68 14.19
N LEU A 34 -6.41 14.87 14.78
CA LEU A 34 -5.84 15.22 16.09
C LEU A 34 -6.79 16.10 16.92
N SER A 35 -8.10 16.11 16.62
CA SER A 35 -9.07 16.69 17.52
C SER A 35 -9.30 15.74 18.69
N GLN A 36 -8.38 15.70 19.65
CA GLN A 36 -8.84 15.35 20.99
C GLN A 36 -9.85 16.44 21.41
N PRO A 37 -11.01 16.07 21.97
CA PRO A 37 -11.99 17.06 22.38
C PRO A 37 -11.30 18.04 23.34
N ALA A 38 -11.44 19.34 23.09
CA ALA A 38 -10.85 20.40 23.92
C ALA A 38 -11.13 20.23 25.43
N ALA A 39 -12.20 19.49 25.77
CA ALA A 39 -12.59 19.10 27.12
C ALA A 39 -11.58 18.18 27.86
N ALA A 40 -10.70 17.44 27.15
CA ALA A 40 -9.72 16.56 27.79
C ALA A 40 -8.53 17.31 28.42
N TYR A 41 -8.34 18.58 28.04
CA TYR A 41 -7.16 19.37 28.37
C TYR A 41 -7.45 20.65 29.17
N GLU A 42 -8.67 20.82 29.66
CA GLU A 42 -9.10 22.06 30.31
C GLU A 42 -8.23 22.48 31.51
N ASN A 43 -7.41 21.58 32.07
CA ASN A 43 -6.62 21.85 33.28
C ASN A 43 -5.09 21.60 33.17
N ASP A 44 -4.53 21.25 32.00
CA ASP A 44 -3.09 20.93 31.89
C ASP A 44 -2.44 21.56 30.64
N GLN A 45 -1.79 22.71 30.82
CA GLN A 45 -1.12 23.45 29.73
C GLN A 45 0.07 22.70 29.12
N ASP A 46 0.78 21.88 29.90
CA ASP A 46 1.94 21.12 29.42
C ASP A 46 1.52 20.02 28.44
N SER A 47 0.37 19.40 28.72
CA SER A 47 -0.21 18.39 27.85
C SER A 47 -0.69 18.95 26.49
N VAL A 48 -1.24 20.16 26.47
CA VAL A 48 -1.61 20.87 25.23
C VAL A 48 -0.37 21.24 24.42
N ALA A 49 0.66 21.79 25.07
CA ALA A 49 1.90 22.18 24.40
C ALA A 49 2.56 20.98 23.70
N ARG A 50 2.59 19.83 24.39
CA ARG A 50 3.13 18.57 23.84
C ARG A 50 2.27 18.03 22.70
N ALA A 51 0.95 18.12 22.78
CA ALA A 51 0.06 17.73 21.67
C ALA A 51 0.28 18.60 20.41
N VAL A 52 0.48 19.91 20.60
CA VAL A 52 0.81 20.84 19.50
C VAL A 52 2.16 20.50 18.87
N GLU A 53 3.18 20.21 19.66
CA GLU A 53 4.51 19.83 19.16
C GLU A 53 4.43 18.55 18.32
N VAL A 54 3.75 17.52 18.82
CA VAL A 54 3.54 16.26 18.09
C VAL A 54 2.79 16.49 16.77
N ALA A 55 1.74 17.33 16.80
CA ALA A 55 1.00 17.70 15.60
C ALA A 55 1.89 18.40 14.56
N GLN A 56 2.68 19.38 15.00
CA GLN A 56 3.58 20.16 14.13
C GLN A 56 4.64 19.28 13.47
N VAL A 57 5.29 18.39 14.25
CA VAL A 57 6.29 17.45 13.71
C VAL A 57 5.65 16.54 12.66
N ARG A 58 4.46 16.01 12.94
CA ARG A 58 3.77 15.11 12.01
C ARG A 58 3.36 15.83 10.72
N LEU A 59 2.81 17.04 10.83
CA LEU A 59 2.49 17.91 9.69
C LEU A 59 3.72 18.23 8.83
N ALA A 60 4.85 18.54 9.47
CA ALA A 60 6.10 18.79 8.76
C ALA A 60 6.57 17.55 8.00
N ASN A 61 6.47 16.36 8.59
CA ASN A 61 6.80 15.10 7.91
C ASN A 61 5.88 14.85 6.71
N ILE A 62 4.57 15.02 6.85
CA ILE A 62 3.61 14.85 5.75
C ILE A 62 3.93 15.80 4.59
N MET A 63 4.22 17.08 4.88
CA MET A 63 4.57 18.05 3.84
C MET A 63 5.88 17.67 3.14
N ARG A 64 6.86 17.19 3.91
CA ARG A 64 8.12 16.68 3.35
C ARG A 64 7.89 15.48 2.44
N ASP A 65 7.02 14.55 2.83
CA ASP A 65 6.68 13.38 2.01
C ASP A 65 6.02 13.81 0.70
N VAL A 66 5.11 14.81 0.74
CA VAL A 66 4.51 15.39 -0.48
C VAL A 66 5.58 16.04 -1.36
N GLU A 67 6.51 16.81 -0.80
CA GLU A 67 7.62 17.40 -1.56
C GLU A 67 8.44 16.33 -2.28
N LEU A 68 8.83 15.27 -1.57
CA LEU A 68 9.56 14.14 -2.15
C LEU A 68 8.79 13.47 -3.29
N LEU A 69 7.48 13.27 -3.13
CA LEU A 69 6.67 12.69 -4.21
C LEU A 69 6.58 13.59 -5.45
N VAL A 70 6.53 14.92 -5.28
CA VAL A 70 6.57 15.87 -6.40
C VAL A 70 7.94 15.84 -7.10
N GLU A 71 9.03 15.74 -6.35
CA GLU A 71 10.37 15.58 -6.88
C GLU A 71 10.49 14.27 -7.69
N ASP A 72 10.01 13.15 -7.14
CA ASP A 72 9.98 11.86 -7.82
C ASP A 72 9.18 11.92 -9.12
N HIS A 73 8.00 12.55 -9.12
CA HIS A 73 7.22 12.77 -10.33
C HIS A 73 8.01 13.56 -11.38
N THR A 74 8.70 14.62 -10.96
CA THR A 74 9.51 15.46 -11.85
C THR A 74 10.67 14.67 -12.46
N GLN A 75 11.35 13.84 -11.65
CA GLN A 75 12.42 12.97 -12.12
C GLN A 75 11.90 11.91 -13.10
N LEU A 76 10.76 11.29 -12.81
CA LEU A 76 10.09 10.34 -13.72
C LEU A 76 9.77 10.99 -15.07
N MET A 77 9.21 12.21 -15.07
CA MET A 77 8.95 12.97 -16.29
C MET A 77 10.24 13.29 -17.07
N GLY A 78 11.36 13.49 -16.39
CA GLY A 78 12.68 13.63 -17.01
C GLY A 78 13.20 12.33 -17.62
N LEU A 79 13.08 11.20 -16.92
CA LEU A 79 13.50 9.87 -17.37
C LEU A 79 12.73 9.41 -18.62
N VAL A 80 11.41 9.58 -18.61
CA VAL A 80 10.52 9.24 -19.72
C VAL A 80 10.91 10.00 -21.00
N LYS A 81 11.32 11.27 -20.88
CA LYS A 81 11.73 12.08 -22.04
C LYS A 81 13.07 11.65 -22.66
N ASN A 82 13.98 11.09 -21.87
CA ASN A 82 15.37 10.89 -22.30
C ASN A 82 15.71 9.45 -22.66
N CYS A 83 15.17 8.46 -21.94
CA CYS A 83 15.58 7.05 -22.11
C CYS A 83 14.46 6.03 -21.95
N GLY A 84 13.30 6.44 -21.40
CA GLY A 84 12.18 5.54 -21.12
C GLY A 84 12.46 4.59 -19.94
N PRO A 85 11.44 4.19 -19.18
CA PRO A 85 11.62 3.29 -18.04
C PRO A 85 11.92 1.86 -18.51
N LYS A 86 12.76 1.14 -17.75
CA LYS A 86 12.99 -0.30 -17.95
C LYS A 86 12.09 -1.18 -17.08
N LEU A 87 11.59 -0.62 -15.99
CA LEU A 87 10.70 -1.25 -15.02
C LEU A 87 9.62 -0.23 -14.63
N ILE A 88 8.37 -0.68 -14.58
CA ILE A 88 7.26 0.04 -13.99
C ILE A 88 6.61 -0.88 -12.97
N THR A 89 6.45 -0.39 -11.75
CA THR A 89 5.78 -1.10 -10.68
C THR A 89 4.42 -0.48 -10.42
N PHE A 90 3.41 -1.31 -10.19
CA PHE A 90 2.09 -0.88 -9.77
C PHE A 90 1.84 -1.39 -8.36
N ASP A 91 1.30 -0.52 -7.51
CA ASP A 91 0.65 -0.97 -6.30
C ASP A 91 -0.67 -1.66 -6.67
N GLY A 92 -0.97 -2.78 -6.01
CA GLY A 92 -2.11 -3.63 -6.31
C GLY A 92 -3.38 -3.12 -5.63
N ASP A 93 -3.48 -3.38 -4.34
CA ASP A 93 -4.66 -3.07 -3.53
C ASP A 93 -4.90 -1.54 -3.50
N LEU A 94 -6.15 -1.12 -3.65
CA LEU A 94 -6.60 0.28 -3.66
C LEU A 94 -6.02 1.17 -4.80
N THR A 95 -5.20 0.60 -5.69
CA THR A 95 -4.65 1.30 -6.87
C THR A 95 -5.07 0.65 -8.18
N LEU A 96 -4.85 -0.66 -8.34
CA LEU A 96 -5.26 -1.40 -9.54
C LEU A 96 -6.67 -1.99 -9.43
N TYR A 97 -7.09 -2.33 -8.22
CA TYR A 97 -8.41 -2.88 -7.91
C TYR A 97 -8.81 -2.51 -6.48
N ASP A 98 -10.12 -2.40 -6.26
CA ASP A 98 -10.68 -2.17 -4.92
C ASP A 98 -10.33 -3.35 -3.99
N ASP A 99 -10.40 -3.13 -2.67
CA ASP A 99 -10.14 -4.17 -1.69
C ASP A 99 -11.03 -5.40 -1.93
N GLY A 100 -10.39 -6.57 -1.96
CA GLY A 100 -11.03 -7.85 -2.28
C GLY A 100 -11.41 -8.09 -3.75
N GLU A 101 -11.35 -7.07 -4.62
CA GLU A 101 -11.73 -7.19 -6.05
C GLU A 101 -10.57 -7.63 -6.95
N SER A 102 -10.88 -7.99 -8.19
CA SER A 102 -9.92 -8.54 -9.17
C SER A 102 -9.91 -7.74 -10.47
N LEU A 103 -8.78 -7.71 -11.18
CA LEU A 103 -8.70 -7.15 -12.54
C LEU A 103 -9.54 -7.98 -13.50
N ARG A 104 -10.50 -7.32 -14.14
CA ARG A 104 -11.40 -7.91 -15.13
C ARG A 104 -10.86 -7.62 -16.52
N PRO A 105 -11.03 -8.53 -17.51
CA PRO A 105 -10.49 -8.35 -18.86
C PRO A 105 -10.86 -7.03 -19.56
N GLY A 106 -11.97 -6.39 -19.17
CA GLY A 106 -12.42 -5.11 -19.74
C GLY A 106 -11.81 -3.86 -19.09
N ASP A 107 -10.99 -4.00 -18.05
CA ASP A 107 -10.47 -2.85 -17.32
C ASP A 107 -9.46 -2.06 -18.18
N PRO A 108 -9.64 -0.73 -18.34
CA PRO A 108 -8.81 0.08 -19.23
C PRO A 108 -7.30 0.04 -18.92
N ILE A 109 -6.94 -0.28 -17.68
CA ILE A 109 -5.54 -0.38 -17.25
C ILE A 109 -4.81 -1.57 -17.90
N ILE A 110 -5.51 -2.66 -18.20
CA ILE A 110 -4.92 -3.85 -18.81
C ILE A 110 -4.30 -3.50 -20.16
N ALA A 111 -5.03 -2.78 -21.02
CA ALA A 111 -4.53 -2.37 -22.33
C ALA A 111 -3.23 -1.53 -22.22
N ARG A 112 -3.12 -0.70 -21.18
CA ARG A 112 -1.90 0.10 -20.91
C ARG A 112 -0.75 -0.79 -20.46
N ILE A 113 -0.99 -1.73 -19.54
CA ILE A 113 0.04 -2.69 -19.08
C ILE A 113 0.55 -3.54 -20.24
N ILE A 114 -0.34 -4.04 -21.10
CA ILE A 114 0.03 -4.81 -22.29
C ILE A 114 0.90 -3.99 -23.24
N GLN A 115 0.58 -2.70 -23.48
CA GLN A 115 1.45 -1.83 -24.27
C GLN A 115 2.85 -1.67 -23.67
N LEU A 116 2.97 -1.57 -22.34
CA LEU A 116 4.29 -1.49 -21.69
C LEU A 116 5.08 -2.78 -21.93
N LEU A 117 4.45 -3.94 -21.75
CA LEU A 117 5.07 -5.25 -21.96
C LEU A 117 5.49 -5.47 -23.42
N ILE A 118 4.66 -5.08 -24.39
CA ILE A 118 4.98 -5.13 -25.83
C ILE A 118 6.22 -4.29 -26.15
N ASN A 119 6.36 -3.13 -25.50
CA ASN A 119 7.52 -2.27 -25.66
C ASN A 119 8.77 -2.76 -24.89
N GLY A 120 8.74 -3.97 -24.33
CA GLY A 120 9.86 -4.57 -23.62
C GLY A 120 10.10 -4.02 -22.21
N ILE A 121 9.16 -3.25 -21.66
CA ILE A 121 9.25 -2.72 -20.30
C ILE A 121 8.87 -3.83 -19.33
N HIS A 122 9.65 -4.00 -18.25
CA HIS A 122 9.28 -4.91 -17.16
C HIS A 122 8.14 -4.29 -16.36
N VAL A 123 7.12 -5.08 -16.06
CA VAL A 123 6.00 -4.67 -15.23
C VAL A 123 5.93 -5.57 -14.02
N ALA A 124 5.87 -4.98 -12.82
CA ALA A 124 5.61 -5.72 -11.60
C ALA A 124 4.38 -5.16 -10.87
N ILE A 125 3.57 -6.05 -10.29
CA ILE A 125 2.51 -5.66 -9.35
C ILE A 125 2.98 -6.00 -7.94
N VAL A 126 2.98 -5.02 -7.04
CA VAL A 126 3.29 -5.19 -5.61
C VAL A 126 1.96 -5.13 -4.85
N THR A 127 1.68 -6.08 -3.97
CA THR A 127 0.39 -6.14 -3.25
C THR A 127 0.58 -6.63 -1.82
N ALA A 128 -0.22 -6.08 -0.90
CA ALA A 128 -0.25 -6.51 0.49
C ALA A 128 -0.87 -7.91 0.65
N ALA A 129 -1.67 -8.37 -0.33
CA ALA A 129 -2.20 -9.72 -0.34
C ALA A 129 -1.08 -10.78 -0.25
N GLY A 130 -1.03 -11.48 0.89
CA GLY A 130 -0.03 -12.50 1.20
C GLY A 130 -0.57 -13.91 1.04
N TYR A 131 -0.70 -14.38 -0.20
CA TYR A 131 -0.94 -15.79 -0.53
C TYR A 131 0.40 -16.51 -0.69
N THR A 132 0.54 -17.73 -0.18
CA THR A 132 1.77 -18.51 -0.35
C THR A 132 1.88 -19.12 -1.74
N GLU A 133 0.73 -19.35 -2.40
CA GLU A 133 0.61 -20.06 -3.67
C GLU A 133 0.07 -19.16 -4.79
N ALA A 134 0.44 -19.51 -6.02
CA ALA A 134 0.13 -18.75 -7.23
C ALA A 134 -1.39 -18.59 -7.48
N GLU A 135 -2.21 -19.56 -7.06
CA GLU A 135 -3.66 -19.55 -7.28
C GLU A 135 -4.33 -18.26 -6.75
N GLY A 136 -3.93 -17.80 -5.56
CA GLY A 136 -4.51 -16.60 -4.95
C GLY A 136 -4.26 -15.35 -5.80
N TYR A 137 -3.02 -15.18 -6.28
CA TYR A 137 -2.66 -14.08 -7.18
C TYR A 137 -3.32 -14.20 -8.55
N HIS A 138 -3.41 -15.42 -9.08
CA HIS A 138 -4.10 -15.67 -10.34
C HIS A 138 -5.56 -15.24 -10.27
N ARG A 139 -6.26 -15.55 -9.17
CA ARG A 139 -7.67 -15.15 -8.99
C ARG A 139 -7.83 -13.63 -9.13
N ARG A 140 -6.96 -12.85 -8.48
CA ARG A 140 -6.97 -11.38 -8.49
C ARG A 140 -6.56 -10.79 -9.84
N LEU A 141 -5.68 -11.47 -10.58
CA LEU A 141 -5.04 -10.94 -11.80
C LEU A 141 -5.44 -11.66 -13.09
N SER A 142 -6.40 -12.58 -13.03
CA SER A 142 -6.77 -13.47 -14.14
C SER A 142 -7.11 -12.71 -15.41
N GLY A 143 -7.78 -11.56 -15.31
CA GLY A 143 -8.09 -10.70 -16.46
C GLY A 143 -6.84 -10.26 -17.21
N LEU A 144 -5.79 -9.84 -16.50
CA LEU A 144 -4.51 -9.43 -17.09
C LEU A 144 -3.71 -10.64 -17.59
N LEU A 145 -3.55 -11.68 -16.77
CA LEU A 145 -2.71 -12.85 -17.08
C LEU A 145 -3.21 -13.60 -18.33
N ASN A 146 -4.52 -13.70 -18.50
CA ASN A 146 -5.10 -14.35 -19.67
C ASN A 146 -4.88 -13.55 -20.96
N VAL A 147 -4.91 -12.22 -20.90
CA VAL A 147 -4.59 -11.35 -22.05
C VAL A 147 -3.11 -11.49 -22.40
N ILE A 148 -2.21 -11.47 -21.41
CA ILE A 148 -0.78 -11.74 -21.63
C ILE A 148 -0.61 -13.09 -22.33
N LYS A 149 -1.21 -14.17 -21.81
CA LYS A 149 -1.11 -15.51 -22.41
C LYS A 149 -1.59 -15.55 -23.87
N ALA A 150 -2.67 -14.85 -24.19
CA ALA A 150 -3.24 -14.82 -25.54
C ALA A 150 -2.34 -14.09 -26.54
N GLU A 151 -1.62 -13.05 -26.10
CA GLU A 151 -0.83 -12.19 -26.99
C GLU A 151 0.67 -12.48 -27.00
N ILE A 152 1.22 -13.15 -25.98
CA ILE A 152 2.68 -13.29 -25.78
C ILE A 152 3.42 -13.92 -26.97
N SER A 153 2.79 -14.82 -27.72
CA SER A 153 3.39 -15.45 -28.90
C SER A 153 3.59 -14.48 -30.07
N SER A 154 2.89 -13.35 -30.09
CA SER A 154 3.01 -12.30 -31.10
C SER A 154 4.11 -11.28 -30.77
N TRP A 155 4.61 -11.28 -29.53
CA TRP A 155 5.60 -10.32 -29.09
C TRP A 155 6.98 -10.75 -29.61
N THR A 156 7.70 -9.81 -30.23
CA THR A 156 8.98 -10.05 -30.93
C THR A 156 10.12 -10.57 -30.04
N SER A 157 9.91 -10.57 -28.73
CA SER A 157 11.00 -10.66 -27.76
C SER A 157 10.84 -11.79 -26.74
N GLY A 158 9.76 -12.59 -26.80
CA GLY A 158 9.56 -13.78 -25.95
C GLY A 158 9.61 -13.49 -24.44
N HIS A 159 9.12 -12.32 -24.02
CA HIS A 159 9.47 -11.73 -22.73
C HIS A 159 8.62 -12.20 -21.54
N HIS A 160 9.29 -12.80 -20.55
CA HIS A 160 8.80 -13.04 -19.18
C HIS A 160 8.86 -11.78 -18.31
N ASN A 161 8.43 -10.64 -18.86
CA ASN A 161 8.65 -9.32 -18.25
C ASN A 161 7.58 -8.92 -17.22
N PHE A 162 6.72 -9.86 -16.82
CA PHE A 162 5.68 -9.61 -15.82
C PHE A 162 5.97 -10.38 -14.53
N ALA A 163 5.94 -9.66 -13.41
CA ALA A 163 6.14 -10.21 -12.07
C ALA A 163 5.06 -9.74 -11.08
N VAL A 164 4.90 -10.50 -10.00
CA VAL A 164 4.03 -10.15 -8.88
C VAL A 164 4.82 -10.32 -7.58
N MET A 165 4.91 -9.25 -6.79
CA MET A 165 5.45 -9.28 -5.43
C MET A 165 4.28 -9.24 -4.45
N GLY A 166 4.04 -10.36 -3.81
CA GLY A 166 2.96 -10.56 -2.86
C GLY A 166 3.39 -10.52 -1.41
N GLY A 167 2.44 -10.19 -0.53
CA GLY A 167 2.71 -9.97 0.89
C GLY A 167 3.70 -8.83 1.09
N GLU A 168 3.56 -7.76 0.30
CA GLU A 168 4.44 -6.60 0.18
C GLU A 168 5.83 -6.93 -0.37
N SER A 169 6.58 -7.81 0.30
CA SER A 169 7.97 -8.16 -0.04
C SER A 169 8.32 -9.60 0.34
N GLN A 170 7.35 -10.52 0.33
CA GLN A 170 7.54 -11.87 0.84
C GLN A 170 7.51 -12.97 -0.21
N TYR A 171 6.73 -12.80 -1.27
CA TYR A 171 6.53 -13.83 -2.28
C TYR A 171 6.68 -13.25 -3.68
N LEU A 172 7.69 -13.69 -4.42
CA LEU A 172 7.89 -13.29 -5.80
C LEU A 172 7.34 -14.37 -6.74
N PHE A 173 6.54 -13.94 -7.71
CA PHE A 173 6.04 -14.77 -8.81
C PHE A 173 6.38 -14.11 -10.13
N VAL A 174 6.62 -14.92 -11.15
CA VAL A 174 6.87 -14.46 -12.52
C VAL A 174 5.89 -15.13 -13.47
N PHE A 175 5.51 -14.42 -14.53
CA PHE A 175 4.63 -14.98 -15.55
C PHE A 175 5.26 -16.18 -16.25
N ASP A 176 4.50 -17.27 -16.32
CA ASP A 176 4.89 -18.49 -17.01
C ASP A 176 3.65 -19.11 -17.66
N SER A 177 3.59 -19.12 -18.99
CA SER A 177 2.43 -19.61 -19.74
C SER A 177 2.22 -21.12 -19.63
N THR A 178 3.23 -21.86 -19.15
CA THR A 178 3.19 -23.31 -18.97
C THR A 178 2.61 -23.73 -17.62
N GLU A 179 2.62 -22.84 -16.63
CA GLU A 179 2.07 -23.08 -15.30
C GLU A 179 0.53 -23.06 -15.30
N GLN A 180 -0.09 -23.87 -14.44
CA GLN A 180 -1.55 -23.95 -14.31
C GLN A 180 -2.19 -22.57 -14.05
N PHE A 181 -1.56 -21.76 -13.22
CA PHE A 181 -2.05 -20.45 -12.79
C PHE A 181 -1.35 -19.28 -13.49
N LEU A 182 -0.59 -19.57 -14.55
CA LEU A 182 0.17 -18.58 -15.33
C LEU A 182 1.27 -17.84 -14.55
N LEU A 183 1.56 -18.32 -13.34
CA LEU A 183 2.50 -17.72 -12.40
C LEU A 183 3.36 -18.81 -11.78
N ARG A 184 4.67 -18.68 -11.92
CA ARG A 184 5.65 -19.53 -11.28
C ARG A 184 6.23 -18.83 -10.05
N LYS A 185 6.22 -19.51 -8.91
CA LYS A 185 6.84 -19.02 -7.67
C LYS A 185 8.36 -19.01 -7.84
N VAL A 186 9.00 -17.88 -7.52
CA VAL A 186 10.46 -17.74 -7.53
C VAL A 186 10.98 -18.05 -6.12
N PRO A 187 11.88 -19.04 -5.96
CA PRO A 187 12.48 -19.36 -4.68
C PRO A 187 13.15 -18.15 -4.03
N ARG A 188 12.99 -17.99 -2.72
CA ARG A 188 13.44 -16.78 -1.99
C ARG A 188 14.93 -16.49 -2.14
N TYR A 189 15.76 -17.52 -2.16
CA TYR A 189 17.21 -17.39 -2.27
C TYR A 189 17.67 -16.76 -3.60
N GLU A 190 16.81 -16.70 -4.62
CA GLU A 190 17.14 -16.11 -5.94
C GLU A 190 17.01 -14.59 -5.96
N TRP A 191 16.24 -14.00 -5.02
CA TRP A 191 15.89 -12.57 -5.08
C TRP A 191 16.00 -11.84 -3.74
N GLU A 192 16.20 -12.53 -2.63
CA GLU A 192 16.37 -11.89 -1.33
C GLU A 192 17.63 -11.00 -1.30
N LEU A 193 17.48 -9.81 -0.71
CA LEU A 193 18.58 -8.87 -0.54
C LEU A 193 19.51 -9.32 0.58
N GLU A 194 20.77 -8.88 0.55
CA GLU A 194 21.74 -9.14 1.63
C GLU A 194 21.26 -8.65 3.01
N ALA A 195 20.43 -7.61 3.05
CA ALA A 195 19.78 -7.16 4.28
C ALA A 195 18.73 -8.17 4.77
N MET A 196 17.95 -8.76 3.86
CA MET A 196 16.89 -9.74 4.18
C MET A 196 17.47 -11.05 4.72
N LYS A 197 18.64 -11.46 4.23
CA LYS A 197 19.36 -12.66 4.70
C LYS A 197 19.76 -12.58 6.17
N LYS A 198 19.87 -11.36 6.72
CA LYS A 198 20.22 -11.14 8.13
C LYS A 198 19.01 -11.25 9.06
N TRP A 199 17.79 -11.28 8.52
CA TRP A 199 16.57 -11.38 9.32
C TRP A 199 16.45 -12.78 9.87
N THR A 200 16.50 -12.92 11.19
CA THR A 200 16.34 -14.21 11.84
C THR A 200 14.88 -14.53 12.11
N ASP A 201 14.53 -15.80 12.20
CA ASP A 201 13.17 -16.21 12.61
C ASP A 201 12.81 -15.66 13.99
N SER A 202 13.80 -15.44 14.86
CA SER A 202 13.60 -14.78 16.15
C SER A 202 13.19 -13.33 15.99
N ASP A 203 13.81 -12.56 15.10
CA ASP A 203 13.47 -11.14 14.89
C ASP A 203 12.05 -11.03 14.30
N VAL A 204 11.69 -11.91 13.36
CA VAL A 204 10.32 -11.99 12.80
C VAL A 204 9.31 -12.33 13.90
N LYS A 205 9.60 -13.33 14.72
CA LYS A 205 8.73 -13.76 15.81
C LYS A 205 8.52 -12.64 16.84
N THR A 206 9.56 -11.90 17.21
CA THR A 206 9.45 -10.77 18.15
C THR A 206 8.47 -9.71 17.64
N VAL A 207 8.58 -9.30 16.38
CA VAL A 207 7.69 -8.29 15.79
C VAL A 207 6.24 -8.79 15.76
N LEU A 208 6.03 -10.01 15.26
CA LEU A 208 4.70 -10.55 15.11
C LEU A 208 4.03 -10.87 16.46
N ASP A 209 4.78 -11.33 17.47
CA ASP A 209 4.25 -11.60 18.82
C ASP A 209 3.77 -10.31 19.50
N ALA A 210 4.56 -9.22 19.39
CA ALA A 210 4.16 -7.91 19.90
C ALA A 210 2.93 -7.36 19.18
N ALA A 211 2.84 -7.57 17.86
CA ALA A 211 1.68 -7.18 17.07
C ALA A 211 0.44 -7.99 17.46
N GLU A 212 0.56 -9.32 17.59
CA GLU A 212 -0.53 -10.22 18.00
C GLU A 212 -1.08 -9.86 19.37
N GLU A 213 -0.21 -9.55 20.34
CA GLU A 213 -0.63 -9.07 21.66
C GLU A 213 -1.44 -7.77 21.57
N ALA A 214 -0.92 -6.77 20.83
CA ALA A 214 -1.62 -5.50 20.62
C ALA A 214 -2.99 -5.68 19.95
N LEU A 215 -3.08 -6.52 18.92
CA LEU A 215 -4.34 -6.79 18.22
C LEU A 215 -5.37 -7.45 19.15
N ASN A 216 -4.96 -8.41 19.98
CA ASN A 216 -5.85 -9.04 20.96
C ASN A 216 -6.35 -8.04 22.02
N GLU A 217 -5.46 -7.18 22.53
CA GLU A 217 -5.84 -6.10 23.45
C GLU A 217 -6.85 -5.14 22.80
N CYS A 218 -6.62 -4.71 21.56
CA CYS A 218 -7.55 -3.83 20.82
C CYS A 218 -8.91 -4.51 20.61
N ILE A 219 -8.95 -5.78 20.20
CA ILE A 219 -10.20 -6.53 20.03
C ILE A 219 -11.01 -6.52 21.32
N SER A 220 -10.36 -6.79 22.46
CA SER A 220 -11.00 -6.80 23.77
C SER A 220 -11.48 -5.40 24.19
N ASN A 221 -10.59 -4.41 24.14
CA ASN A 221 -10.86 -3.05 24.65
C ASN A 221 -11.91 -2.31 23.82
N LEU A 222 -11.94 -2.56 22.50
CA LEU A 222 -12.88 -1.94 21.58
C LEU A 222 -14.13 -2.81 21.31
N ASN A 223 -14.26 -3.96 21.98
CA ASN A 223 -15.34 -4.94 21.83
C ASN A 223 -15.62 -5.30 20.36
N MET A 224 -14.55 -5.56 19.61
CA MET A 224 -14.62 -5.82 18.17
C MET A 224 -15.13 -7.24 17.91
N ALA A 225 -15.99 -7.40 16.90
CA ALA A 225 -16.37 -8.70 16.39
C ALA A 225 -15.30 -9.22 15.41
N ALA A 226 -14.10 -9.50 15.93
CA ALA A 226 -12.95 -9.94 15.16
C ALA A 226 -12.11 -10.98 15.91
N VAL A 227 -11.28 -11.70 15.16
CA VAL A 227 -10.28 -12.65 15.68
C VAL A 227 -8.93 -12.37 15.03
N VAL A 228 -7.86 -12.65 15.74
CA VAL A 228 -6.51 -12.57 15.20
C VAL A 228 -6.23 -13.77 14.29
N LEU A 229 -5.64 -13.51 13.13
CA LEU A 229 -5.11 -14.49 12.20
C LEU A 229 -3.60 -14.32 12.07
N ARG A 230 -2.85 -15.34 12.52
CA ARG A 230 -1.39 -15.39 12.46
C ARG A 230 -0.92 -16.22 11.26
N LYS A 231 0.07 -15.69 10.53
CA LYS A 231 0.80 -16.35 9.44
C LYS A 231 2.30 -16.29 9.74
N ASP A 232 3.10 -16.95 8.90
CA ASP A 232 4.57 -17.02 9.06
C ASP A 232 5.25 -15.64 9.10
N ARG A 233 4.71 -14.67 8.35
CA ARG A 233 5.29 -13.32 8.21
C ARG A 233 4.27 -12.18 8.26
N ALA A 234 3.07 -12.47 8.76
CA ALA A 234 2.02 -11.47 8.90
C ALA A 234 1.12 -11.86 10.06
N VAL A 235 0.52 -10.87 10.70
CA VAL A 235 -0.57 -11.06 11.64
C VAL A 235 -1.57 -9.94 11.41
N GLY A 236 -2.85 -10.25 11.53
CA GLY A 236 -3.91 -9.27 11.32
C GLY A 236 -5.20 -9.72 11.98
N ILE A 237 -6.24 -8.90 11.86
CA ILE A 237 -7.57 -9.19 12.40
C ILE A 237 -8.55 -9.46 11.27
N VAL A 238 -9.46 -10.41 11.48
CA VAL A 238 -10.52 -10.75 10.53
C VAL A 238 -11.86 -10.65 11.24
N GLN A 239 -12.81 -9.97 10.61
CA GLN A 239 -14.16 -9.83 11.14
C GLN A 239 -14.86 -11.19 11.22
N THR A 240 -15.53 -11.46 12.34
CA THR A 240 -16.25 -12.72 12.58
C THR A 240 -17.76 -12.63 12.38
N SER A 241 -18.34 -11.44 12.51
CA SER A 241 -19.78 -11.24 12.35
C SER A 241 -20.13 -10.77 10.94
N THR A 242 -21.22 -11.30 10.38
CA THR A 242 -21.84 -10.79 9.14
C THR A 242 -22.89 -9.71 9.41
N GLU A 243 -23.19 -9.41 10.67
CA GLU A 243 -24.17 -8.41 11.05
C GLU A 243 -23.65 -6.99 10.77
N PRO A 244 -24.38 -6.13 10.03
CA PRO A 244 -23.92 -4.78 9.70
C PRO A 244 -23.57 -3.92 10.92
N ALA A 245 -24.32 -4.07 12.02
CA ALA A 245 -24.10 -3.31 13.26
C ALA A 245 -22.83 -3.73 14.01
N ARG A 246 -22.25 -4.88 13.67
CA ARG A 246 -21.02 -5.44 14.27
C ARG A 246 -19.84 -5.38 13.29
N ARG A 247 -20.00 -4.66 12.17
CA ARG A 247 -18.91 -4.41 11.22
C ARG A 247 -17.85 -3.54 11.89
N LEU A 248 -16.58 -3.88 11.66
CA LEU A 248 -15.46 -3.08 12.15
C LEU A 248 -15.55 -1.68 11.54
N THR A 249 -15.54 -0.66 12.40
CA THR A 249 -15.55 0.73 11.93
C THR A 249 -14.14 1.16 11.56
N ARG A 250 -14.03 2.17 10.71
CA ARG A 250 -12.73 2.71 10.31
C ARG A 250 -11.94 3.18 11.53
N GLU A 251 -12.59 3.85 12.48
CA GLU A 251 -11.96 4.39 13.69
C GLU A 251 -11.38 3.28 14.57
N GLN A 252 -12.08 2.14 14.69
CA GLN A 252 -11.54 0.98 15.42
C GLN A 252 -10.27 0.44 14.75
N LEU A 253 -10.26 0.37 13.41
CA LEU A 253 -9.12 -0.12 12.66
C LEU A 253 -7.93 0.85 12.69
N GLU A 254 -8.17 2.16 12.54
CA GLU A 254 -7.12 3.19 12.67
C GLU A 254 -6.48 3.18 14.06
N GLU A 255 -7.29 3.12 15.13
CA GLU A 255 -6.78 3.00 16.50
C GLU A 255 -5.95 1.72 16.68
N THR A 256 -6.45 0.59 16.16
CA THR A 256 -5.75 -0.69 16.23
C THR A 256 -4.39 -0.63 15.52
N VAL A 257 -4.31 0.02 14.35
CA VAL A 257 -3.05 0.21 13.61
C VAL A 257 -2.07 1.06 14.40
N LEU A 258 -2.52 2.20 14.95
CA LEU A 258 -1.66 3.11 15.71
C LEU A 258 -1.10 2.43 16.97
N VAL A 259 -1.95 1.73 17.73
CA VAL A 259 -1.53 0.98 18.93
C VAL A 259 -0.56 -0.14 18.58
N THR A 260 -0.85 -0.90 17.52
CA THR A 260 0.00 -2.00 17.05
C THR A 260 1.36 -1.48 16.60
N GLN A 261 1.39 -0.42 15.79
CA GLN A 261 2.63 0.22 15.35
C GLN A 261 3.46 0.69 16.53
N GLN A 262 2.86 1.41 17.48
CA GLN A 262 3.55 1.88 18.67
C GLN A 262 4.11 0.72 19.52
N ARG A 263 3.35 -0.37 19.68
CA ARG A 263 3.80 -1.56 20.42
C ARG A 263 5.00 -2.22 19.75
N ILE A 264 4.98 -2.34 18.42
CA ILE A 264 6.11 -2.90 17.65
C ILE A 264 7.33 -1.98 17.80
N GLU A 265 7.18 -0.67 17.64
CA GLU A 265 8.29 0.29 17.76
C GLU A 265 8.98 0.23 19.13
N MET A 266 8.23 -0.01 20.22
CA MET A 266 8.78 -0.22 21.57
C MET A 266 9.69 -1.45 21.69
N THR A 267 9.55 -2.43 20.80
CA THR A 267 10.45 -3.59 20.74
C THR A 267 11.81 -3.29 20.10
N ASN A 268 11.96 -2.08 19.54
CA ASN A 268 13.11 -1.67 18.73
C ASN A 268 13.40 -2.69 17.60
N PRO A 269 12.47 -2.82 16.63
CA PRO A 269 12.48 -3.91 15.67
C PRO A 269 13.71 -3.83 14.76
N LYS A 270 14.36 -4.97 14.53
CA LYS A 270 15.53 -5.08 13.63
C LYS A 270 15.19 -5.30 12.18
N ILE A 271 13.91 -5.50 11.88
CA ILE A 271 13.39 -5.74 10.55
C ILE A 271 12.35 -4.66 10.22
N PRO A 272 12.26 -4.25 8.94
CA PRO A 272 11.18 -3.38 8.52
C PRO A 272 9.84 -4.11 8.66
N PHE A 273 8.80 -3.36 9.00
CA PHE A 273 7.43 -3.84 9.09
C PHE A 273 6.48 -2.81 8.52
N CYS A 274 5.27 -3.25 8.19
CA CYS A 274 4.15 -2.40 7.81
C CYS A 274 2.95 -2.77 8.68
N ALA A 275 2.25 -1.76 9.18
CA ALA A 275 0.97 -1.89 9.85
C ALA A 275 0.00 -0.92 9.17
N PHE A 276 -1.12 -1.43 8.67
CA PHE A 276 -2.06 -0.64 7.88
C PHE A 276 -3.50 -1.06 8.15
N ASN A 277 -4.41 -0.13 7.86
CA ASN A 277 -5.84 -0.35 7.87
C ASN A 277 -6.26 -0.78 6.45
N GLY A 278 -6.75 -2.02 6.32
CA GLY A 278 -7.19 -2.61 5.04
C GLY A 278 -8.63 -2.25 4.70
#